data_AF-A0A922CWE4-F1
#
_entry.id   AF-A0A922CWE4-F1
#
_cell.length_a   1.000
_cell.length_b   1.000
_cell.length_c   1.000
_cell.angle_alpha   90.00
_cell.angle_beta   90.00
_cell.angle_gamma   90.00
#
_symmetry.space_group_name_H-M   'P 1'
#
loop_
_entity.id
_entity.type
_entity.pdbx_description
1 polymer ?
#
loop_
_entity_poly.entity_id
_entity_poly.type
_entity_poly.pdbx_seq_one_letter_code
_entity_poly.pdbx_strand_id
1 'polypeptide(L)'
;MSSIHLANFVKNNSMILITFNYRLRDYSFLCLGTENVPGNAGMKDQAALLRWVNQNIAQFGGNPNDVTVMGCSAGWISTDLLTISNMTNSLFHKAIPESGCSYGAIAIQYDPIQNAKDHARLLNFSNVDDIAALEEFYMTVSTTALAMHSISTLSLPDSSFTFAACLERDVGVEMFLQDDRADILKNGDFPAMPLLYGLAKDESMFRLPNILDGWLSKMNEKFSDFLPNELEFKNVEEKERVANTVRAFYFGNRSIGISTIPEYVDFHTDVLFGYRMMKGLTLRLGAKDQPIYLHQYSFVDENTTPIMFTNVTGTNHCEQYGIISDHNNMTGRTDAYMMYIYGYINMQYMMRSLWTNYILTGRAVSSNTAFCIWPPTQRPIESFRRCWSRLFGINPCAETTIGTIIVGSTSHMSVTSCAKSKYLDNLSFSALTRLSSCGMVTSASIARRDNRSTITISGLLATIVLSVIIDRSQYSVA
;
A
#
# COMPACT_ATOMS: atom_id res chain seq x y z
N MET A 1 -2.77 -13.06 -6.25
CA MET A 1 -3.86 -12.07 -6.18
C MET A 1 -4.04 -11.47 -7.58
N SER A 2 -5.28 -11.50 -8.09
CA SER A 2 -5.68 -10.92 -9.37
C SER A 2 -5.52 -9.39 -9.37
N SER A 3 -5.28 -8.80 -10.54
CA SER A 3 -5.27 -7.35 -10.75
C SER A 3 -6.49 -6.68 -10.10
N ILE A 4 -6.26 -5.60 -9.36
CA ILE A 4 -7.32 -4.75 -8.84
C ILE A 4 -7.92 -4.03 -10.05
N HIS A 5 -9.20 -4.27 -10.33
CA HIS A 5 -9.90 -3.62 -11.43
C HIS A 5 -10.44 -2.26 -10.95
N LEU A 6 -10.10 -1.18 -11.65
CA LEU A 6 -10.55 0.20 -11.34
C LEU A 6 -11.26 0.84 -12.56
N ALA A 7 -11.75 0.01 -13.47
CA ALA A 7 -12.43 0.47 -14.68
C ALA A 7 -13.70 1.27 -14.37
N ASN A 8 -14.58 0.83 -13.46
CA ASN A 8 -15.77 1.59 -13.10
C ASN A 8 -15.44 2.80 -12.23
N PHE A 9 -14.39 2.71 -11.40
CA PHE A 9 -13.86 3.87 -10.68
C PHE A 9 -13.45 4.99 -11.65
N VAL A 10 -12.87 4.66 -12.79
CA VAL A 10 -12.37 5.65 -13.76
C VAL A 10 -13.44 6.08 -14.76
N LYS A 11 -14.34 5.16 -15.16
CA LYS A 11 -15.34 5.36 -16.22
C LYS A 11 -16.17 6.64 -16.07
N ASN A 12 -16.50 7.00 -14.83
CA ASN A 12 -17.37 8.15 -14.54
C ASN A 12 -16.59 9.41 -14.16
N ASN A 13 -15.25 9.38 -14.24
CA ASN A 13 -14.37 10.44 -13.79
C ASN A 13 -13.49 10.96 -14.93
N SER A 14 -13.11 12.24 -14.88
CA SER A 14 -12.23 12.85 -15.88
C SER A 14 -10.76 12.59 -15.55
N MET A 15 -10.37 11.31 -15.54
CA MET A 15 -9.01 10.86 -15.27
C MET A 15 -8.61 9.69 -16.18
N ILE A 16 -7.31 9.51 -16.36
CA ILE A 16 -6.67 8.38 -17.02
C ILE A 16 -6.03 7.52 -15.94
N LEU A 17 -6.26 6.21 -16.01
CA LEU A 17 -5.65 5.23 -15.13
C LEU A 17 -4.50 4.52 -15.84
N ILE A 18 -3.34 4.48 -15.21
CA ILE A 18 -2.18 3.74 -15.67
C ILE A 18 -1.81 2.75 -14.57
N THR A 19 -1.76 1.48 -14.94
CA THR A 19 -1.25 0.40 -14.10
C THR A 19 -0.04 -0.21 -14.78
N PHE A 20 0.91 -0.70 -14.00
CA PHE A 20 2.15 -1.26 -14.53
C PHE A 20 2.69 -2.35 -13.63
N ASN A 21 3.64 -3.10 -14.19
CA ASN A 21 4.43 -4.06 -13.45
C ASN A 21 5.83 -3.47 -13.25
N TYR A 22 6.44 -3.78 -12.11
CA TYR A 22 7.85 -3.54 -11.83
C TYR A 22 8.46 -4.87 -11.35
N ARG A 23 9.80 -4.98 -11.37
CA ARG A 23 10.46 -6.18 -10.85
C ARG A 23 10.06 -6.43 -9.39
N LEU A 24 9.99 -7.69 -8.96
CA LEU A 24 9.65 -8.06 -7.57
C LEU A 24 10.73 -8.92 -6.92
N ARG A 25 10.67 -9.01 -5.58
CA ARG A 25 11.53 -9.85 -4.74
C ARG A 25 13.02 -9.56 -4.94
N ASP A 26 13.85 -10.59 -4.88
CA ASP A 26 15.29 -10.56 -5.08
C ASP A 26 15.72 -9.86 -6.38
N TYR A 27 15.05 -10.09 -7.52
CA TYR A 27 15.33 -9.35 -8.77
C TYR A 27 15.16 -7.83 -8.70
N SER A 28 14.37 -7.38 -7.73
CA SER A 28 13.95 -6.00 -7.59
C SER A 28 14.74 -5.25 -6.53
N PHE A 29 15.08 -5.97 -5.46
CA PHE A 29 15.51 -5.38 -4.21
C PHE A 29 16.80 -6.01 -3.68
N LEU A 30 17.44 -6.93 -4.42
CA LEU A 30 18.82 -7.30 -4.11
C LEU A 30 19.70 -6.04 -4.12
N CYS A 31 20.50 -5.88 -3.08
CA CYS A 31 21.27 -4.68 -2.84
C CYS A 31 22.65 -5.06 -2.30
N LEU A 32 23.63 -5.12 -3.21
CA LEU A 32 25.03 -5.46 -2.88
C LEU A 32 25.92 -4.21 -2.77
N GLY A 33 25.43 -3.07 -3.27
CA GLY A 33 26.19 -1.82 -3.30
C GLY A 33 27.39 -1.91 -4.25
N THR A 34 27.22 -2.66 -5.34
CA THR A 34 28.17 -2.81 -6.45
C THR A 34 27.62 -2.12 -7.70
N GLU A 35 28.45 -1.92 -8.74
CA GLU A 35 28.01 -1.27 -9.98
C GLU A 35 26.88 -2.04 -10.69
N ASN A 36 26.93 -3.37 -10.72
CA ASN A 36 25.91 -4.20 -11.35
C ASN A 36 24.67 -4.40 -10.47
N VAL A 37 24.83 -4.38 -9.15
CA VAL A 37 23.76 -4.61 -8.17
C VAL A 37 23.76 -3.50 -7.10
N PRO A 38 23.51 -2.23 -7.52
CA PRO A 38 23.53 -1.09 -6.62
C PRO A 38 22.37 -1.11 -5.62
N GLY A 39 21.27 -1.77 -5.97
CA GLY A 39 20.02 -1.79 -5.22
C GLY A 39 18.85 -1.13 -5.95
N ASN A 40 17.67 -1.29 -5.36
CA ASN A 40 16.45 -0.56 -5.72
C ASN A 40 16.01 -0.67 -7.19
N ALA A 41 16.32 -1.78 -7.87
CA ALA A 41 15.91 -2.04 -9.25
C ALA A 41 14.40 -1.85 -9.48
N GLY A 42 13.54 -2.35 -8.58
CA GLY A 42 12.09 -2.13 -8.67
C GLY A 42 11.67 -0.69 -8.49
N MET A 43 12.31 0.06 -7.59
CA MET A 43 12.02 1.49 -7.44
C MET A 43 12.46 2.28 -8.68
N LYS A 44 13.59 1.89 -9.27
CA LYS A 44 14.10 2.47 -10.53
C LYS A 44 13.17 2.17 -11.71
N ASP A 45 12.54 0.99 -11.75
CA ASP A 45 11.49 0.68 -12.75
C ASP A 45 10.29 1.64 -12.61
N GLN A 46 9.88 1.93 -11.39
CA GLN A 46 8.78 2.86 -11.12
C GLN A 46 9.15 4.31 -11.48
N ALA A 47 10.38 4.73 -11.18
CA ALA A 47 10.90 6.03 -11.59
C ALA A 47 10.97 6.15 -13.13
N ALA A 48 11.40 5.08 -13.82
CA ALA A 48 11.42 5.03 -15.28
C ALA A 48 10.01 5.16 -15.87
N LEU A 49 9.00 4.51 -15.26
CA LEU A 49 7.62 4.72 -15.67
C LEU A 49 7.17 6.17 -15.47
N LEU A 50 7.47 6.78 -14.33
CA LEU A 50 7.08 8.17 -14.07
C LEU A 50 7.70 9.12 -15.09
N ARG A 51 8.95 8.89 -15.50
CA ARG A 51 9.59 9.60 -16.63
C ARG A 51 8.84 9.37 -17.93
N TRP A 52 8.45 8.13 -18.22
CA TRP A 52 7.63 7.80 -19.39
C TRP A 52 6.27 8.52 -19.37
N VAL A 53 5.56 8.53 -18.24
CA VAL A 53 4.28 9.22 -18.08
C VAL A 53 4.46 10.71 -18.34
N ASN A 54 5.46 11.34 -17.72
CA ASN A 54 5.73 12.76 -17.91
C ASN A 54 5.98 13.11 -19.39
N GLN A 55 6.69 12.26 -20.13
CA GLN A 55 7.02 12.48 -21.54
C GLN A 55 5.88 12.14 -22.52
N ASN A 56 5.02 11.17 -22.19
CA ASN A 56 4.11 10.56 -23.16
C ASN A 56 2.63 10.79 -22.88
N ILE A 57 2.23 11.09 -21.64
CA ILE A 57 0.81 11.02 -21.27
C ILE A 57 -0.07 12.06 -21.98
N ALA A 58 0.51 13.17 -22.43
CA ALA A 58 -0.17 14.16 -23.26
C ALA A 58 -0.73 13.56 -24.56
N GLN A 59 -0.07 12.55 -25.14
CA GLN A 59 -0.54 11.87 -26.36
C GLN A 59 -1.79 11.02 -26.13
N PHE A 60 -2.05 10.65 -24.88
CA PHE A 60 -3.25 9.92 -24.45
C PHE A 60 -4.33 10.88 -23.91
N GLY A 61 -4.10 12.19 -23.98
CA GLY A 61 -4.99 13.24 -23.49
C GLY A 61 -4.85 13.53 -21.99
N GLY A 62 -3.80 13.06 -21.32
CA GLY A 62 -3.53 13.34 -19.92
C GLY A 62 -2.61 14.55 -19.71
N ASN A 63 -2.70 15.17 -18.53
CA ASN A 63 -1.86 16.28 -18.12
C ASN A 63 -0.60 15.80 -17.35
N PRO A 64 0.62 15.91 -17.92
CA PRO A 64 1.84 15.52 -17.21
C PRO A 64 2.15 16.37 -15.97
N ASN A 65 1.53 17.55 -15.85
CA ASN A 65 1.63 18.44 -14.68
C ASN A 65 0.56 18.15 -13.62
N ASP A 66 -0.27 17.11 -13.82
CA ASP A 66 -1.25 16.69 -12.83
C ASP A 66 -1.35 15.16 -12.78
N VAL A 67 -0.33 14.58 -12.13
CA VAL A 67 -0.15 13.15 -11.92
C VAL A 67 -0.27 12.84 -10.44
N THR A 68 -1.16 11.90 -10.10
CA THR A 68 -1.32 11.34 -8.74
C THR A 68 -0.81 9.91 -8.71
N VAL A 69 0.10 9.61 -7.77
CA VAL A 69 0.59 8.24 -7.50
C VAL A 69 -0.19 7.65 -6.34
N MET A 70 -0.72 6.44 -6.48
CA MET A 70 -1.38 5.75 -5.38
C MET A 70 -1.05 4.26 -5.34
N GLY A 71 -1.03 3.71 -4.14
CA GLY A 71 -0.76 2.30 -3.93
C GLY A 71 -0.96 1.90 -2.47
N CYS A 72 -1.30 0.62 -2.27
CA CYS A 72 -1.50 0.04 -0.95
C CYS A 72 -0.54 -1.12 -0.69
N SER A 73 -0.29 -1.42 0.59
CA SER A 73 0.66 -2.46 1.03
C SER A 73 2.07 -2.19 0.48
N ALA A 74 2.71 -3.12 -0.24
CA ALA A 74 3.97 -2.83 -0.94
C ALA A 74 3.89 -1.60 -1.88
N GLY A 75 2.69 -1.27 -2.37
CA GLY A 75 2.41 -0.07 -3.13
C GLY A 75 2.50 1.23 -2.32
N TRP A 76 2.25 1.24 -1.00
CA TRP A 76 2.47 2.44 -0.18
C TRP A 76 3.95 2.67 0.05
N ILE A 77 4.74 1.60 0.26
CA ILE A 77 6.20 1.69 0.41
C ILE A 77 6.75 2.42 -0.80
N SER A 78 6.35 1.91 -1.96
CA SER A 78 6.69 2.46 -3.26
C SER A 78 6.24 3.92 -3.39
N THR A 79 4.94 4.18 -3.19
CA THR A 79 4.34 5.51 -3.36
C THR A 79 5.01 6.55 -2.46
N ASP A 80 5.22 6.24 -1.18
CA ASP A 80 5.78 7.22 -0.24
C ASP A 80 7.28 7.41 -0.42
N LEU A 81 8.04 6.36 -0.75
CA LEU A 81 9.46 6.49 -1.08
C LEU A 81 9.69 7.35 -2.33
N LEU A 82 8.82 7.26 -3.34
CA LEU A 82 8.86 8.13 -4.51
C LEU A 82 8.68 9.62 -4.13
N THR A 83 7.99 9.93 -3.01
CA THR A 83 7.81 11.32 -2.57
C THR A 83 9.05 11.93 -1.92
N ILE A 84 10.02 11.09 -1.51
CA ILE A 84 11.25 11.51 -0.84
C ILE A 84 12.50 11.22 -1.66
N SER A 85 12.36 10.61 -2.85
CA SER A 85 13.48 10.32 -3.73
C SER A 85 13.77 11.48 -4.68
N ASN A 86 15.04 11.88 -4.75
CA ASN A 86 15.51 12.88 -5.72
C ASN A 86 15.31 12.43 -7.17
N MET A 87 15.33 11.12 -7.44
CA MET A 87 15.18 10.53 -8.77
C MET A 87 13.81 10.83 -9.40
N THR A 88 12.81 11.14 -8.57
CA THR A 88 11.42 11.34 -8.97
C THR A 88 10.87 12.74 -8.71
N ASN A 89 11.76 13.67 -8.36
CA ASN A 89 11.41 15.08 -8.22
C ASN A 89 10.69 15.60 -9.47
N SER A 90 9.57 16.28 -9.26
CA SER A 90 8.75 16.91 -10.29
C SER A 90 8.09 15.96 -11.33
N LEU A 91 8.15 14.64 -11.14
CA LEU A 91 7.48 13.69 -12.06
C LEU A 91 5.99 13.47 -11.70
N PHE A 92 5.58 13.81 -10.49
CA PHE A 92 4.20 13.74 -10.02
C PHE A 92 3.92 14.80 -8.96
N HIS A 93 2.64 15.02 -8.66
CA HIS A 93 2.18 16.24 -8.00
C HIS A 93 1.32 15.96 -6.75
N LYS A 94 0.79 14.75 -6.63
CA LYS A 94 -0.03 14.29 -5.50
C LYS A 94 0.30 12.82 -5.23
N ALA A 95 0.19 12.39 -3.98
CA ALA A 95 0.29 10.96 -3.67
C ALA A 95 -0.77 10.49 -2.66
N ILE A 96 -1.11 9.20 -2.77
CA ILE A 96 -2.02 8.47 -1.87
C ILE A 96 -1.34 7.16 -1.42
N PRO A 97 -0.39 7.22 -0.47
CA PRO A 97 0.17 6.04 0.18
C PRO A 97 -0.85 5.46 1.19
N GLU A 98 -1.38 4.27 0.87
CA GLU A 98 -2.42 3.61 1.66
C GLU A 98 -1.87 2.47 2.52
N SER A 99 -2.19 2.47 3.81
CA SER A 99 -1.70 1.50 4.80
C SER A 99 -0.22 1.62 5.17
N GLY A 100 0.37 2.83 5.15
CA GLY A 100 1.72 3.05 5.70
C GLY A 100 2.43 4.31 5.20
N CYS A 101 3.70 4.47 5.56
CA CYS A 101 4.57 5.56 5.11
C CYS A 101 6.03 5.11 5.03
N SER A 102 6.84 5.82 4.26
CA SER A 102 8.28 5.63 4.03
C SER A 102 9.10 5.41 5.30
N TYR A 103 8.64 5.87 6.47
CA TYR A 103 9.23 5.63 7.81
C TYR A 103 8.86 4.27 8.46
N GLY A 104 8.03 3.44 7.81
CA GLY A 104 7.52 2.15 8.29
C GLY A 104 8.57 1.05 8.43
N ALA A 105 8.46 0.16 9.41
CA ALA A 105 9.46 -0.88 9.69
C ALA A 105 9.85 -1.71 8.44
N ILE A 106 8.88 -1.98 7.58
CA ILE A 106 9.02 -2.80 6.36
C ILE A 106 9.36 -2.02 5.08
N ALA A 107 9.57 -0.70 5.15
CA ALA A 107 9.79 0.10 3.94
C ALA A 107 11.20 -0.10 3.34
N ILE A 108 12.19 -0.42 4.17
CA ILE A 108 13.58 -0.63 3.76
C ILE A 108 14.20 -1.88 4.40
N GLN A 109 15.28 -2.39 3.81
CA GLN A 109 16.18 -3.37 4.38
C GLN A 109 17.20 -2.68 5.29
N TYR A 110 17.35 -3.17 6.52
CA TYR A 110 18.40 -2.71 7.44
C TYR A 110 19.74 -3.38 7.15
N ASP A 111 19.74 -4.69 6.87
CA ASP A 111 20.95 -5.47 6.59
C ASP A 111 20.91 -6.14 5.20
N PRO A 112 20.93 -5.38 4.09
CA PRO A 112 20.73 -5.92 2.75
C PRO A 112 21.79 -6.95 2.33
N ILE A 113 23.04 -6.76 2.74
CA ILE A 113 24.12 -7.72 2.48
C ILE A 113 23.88 -9.03 3.23
N GLN A 114 23.49 -8.96 4.50
CA GLN A 114 23.24 -10.15 5.29
C GLN A 114 22.04 -10.93 4.73
N ASN A 115 20.95 -10.24 4.36
CA ASN A 115 19.81 -10.82 3.66
C ASN A 115 20.24 -11.57 2.39
N ALA A 116 21.11 -10.96 1.57
CA ALA A 116 21.63 -11.58 0.36
C ALA A 116 22.48 -12.82 0.66
N LYS A 117 23.31 -12.80 1.71
CA LYS A 117 24.11 -13.95 2.16
C LYS A 117 23.21 -15.10 2.61
N ASP A 118 22.24 -14.82 3.47
CA ASP A 118 21.34 -15.84 4.01
C ASP A 118 20.49 -16.50 2.92
N HIS A 119 19.98 -15.70 1.99
CA HIS A 119 19.26 -16.23 0.83
C HIS A 119 20.16 -17.07 -0.09
N ALA A 120 21.41 -16.65 -0.33
CA ALA A 120 22.36 -17.43 -1.13
C ALA A 120 22.71 -18.78 -0.45
N ARG A 121 22.82 -18.83 0.89
CA ARG A 121 22.99 -20.10 1.63
C ARG A 121 21.80 -21.04 1.44
N LEU A 122 20.57 -20.53 1.41
CA LEU A 122 19.38 -21.34 1.13
C LEU A 122 19.39 -21.93 -0.30
N LEU A 123 20.12 -21.29 -1.21
CA LEU A 123 20.34 -21.75 -2.57
C LEU A 123 21.62 -22.60 -2.72
N ASN A 124 22.19 -23.06 -1.61
CA ASN A 124 23.41 -23.87 -1.53
C ASN A 124 24.68 -23.18 -2.05
N PHE A 125 24.73 -21.85 -2.02
CA PHE A 125 25.96 -21.10 -2.28
C PHE A 125 26.71 -20.83 -0.97
N SER A 126 27.99 -21.19 -0.91
CA SER A 126 28.81 -21.13 0.30
C SER A 126 29.79 -19.95 0.35
N ASN A 127 30.24 -19.42 -0.80
CA ASN A 127 31.22 -18.32 -0.85
C ASN A 127 30.56 -16.94 -0.66
N VAL A 128 29.73 -16.82 0.36
CA VAL A 128 28.83 -15.67 0.57
C VAL A 128 29.55 -14.43 1.12
N ASP A 129 30.76 -14.58 1.66
CA ASP A 129 31.52 -13.48 2.25
C ASP A 129 32.35 -12.69 1.22
N ASP A 130 32.55 -13.26 0.03
CA ASP A 130 33.12 -12.57 -1.13
C ASP A 130 32.00 -11.90 -1.93
N ILE A 131 31.94 -10.56 -1.90
CA ILE A 131 30.90 -9.78 -2.58
C ILE A 131 30.95 -9.97 -4.10
N ALA A 132 32.13 -10.14 -4.70
CA ALA A 132 32.24 -10.34 -6.14
C ALA A 132 31.70 -11.73 -6.52
N ALA A 133 32.03 -12.76 -5.75
CA ALA A 133 31.48 -14.10 -5.96
C ALA A 133 29.96 -14.15 -5.70
N LEU A 134 29.48 -13.42 -4.70
CA LEU A 134 28.04 -13.30 -4.41
C LEU A 134 27.29 -12.60 -5.54
N GLU A 135 27.85 -11.52 -6.09
CA GLU A 135 27.31 -10.85 -7.27
C GLU A 135 27.26 -11.81 -8.47
N GLU A 136 28.37 -12.48 -8.79
CA GLU A 136 28.44 -13.44 -9.90
C GLU A 136 27.41 -14.56 -9.73
N PHE A 137 27.23 -15.07 -8.52
CA PHE A 137 26.20 -16.05 -8.20
C PHE A 137 24.80 -15.52 -8.53
N TYR A 138 24.44 -14.32 -8.06
CA TYR A 138 23.11 -13.75 -8.35
C TYR A 138 22.89 -13.41 -9.83
N MET A 139 23.97 -13.11 -10.57
CA MET A 139 23.91 -12.86 -12.01
C MET A 139 23.77 -14.13 -12.85
N THR A 140 24.11 -15.30 -12.29
CA THR A 140 24.15 -16.58 -13.03
C THR A 140 23.10 -17.60 -12.57
N VAL A 141 22.60 -17.48 -11.34
CA VAL A 141 21.59 -18.38 -10.78
C VAL A 141 20.30 -18.34 -11.60
N SER A 142 19.75 -19.53 -11.86
CA SER A 142 18.54 -19.65 -12.68
C SER A 142 17.34 -18.95 -12.01
N THR A 143 16.46 -18.41 -12.85
CA THR A 143 15.33 -17.66 -12.33
C THR A 143 14.33 -18.52 -11.56
N THR A 144 14.22 -19.79 -11.94
CA THR A 144 13.42 -20.81 -11.26
C THR A 144 13.93 -21.08 -9.84
N ALA A 145 15.25 -21.18 -9.66
CA ALA A 145 15.83 -21.43 -8.34
C ALA A 145 15.53 -20.27 -7.37
N LEU A 146 15.72 -19.04 -7.83
CA LEU A 146 15.34 -17.83 -7.10
C LEU A 146 13.83 -17.83 -6.76
N ALA A 147 12.98 -18.19 -7.71
CA ALA A 147 11.54 -18.23 -7.48
C ALA A 147 11.11 -19.27 -6.41
N MET A 148 11.75 -20.44 -6.38
CA MET A 148 11.41 -21.54 -5.48
C MET A 148 11.85 -21.32 -4.02
N HIS A 149 12.92 -20.57 -3.77
CA HIS A 149 13.48 -20.37 -2.43
C HIS A 149 13.16 -18.98 -1.86
N SER A 150 11.89 -18.60 -1.86
CA SER A 150 11.46 -17.33 -1.27
C SER A 150 11.53 -17.36 0.25
N ILE A 151 12.12 -16.33 0.85
CA ILE A 151 12.01 -16.08 2.29
C ILE A 151 10.64 -15.44 2.56
N SER A 152 9.84 -16.05 3.44
CA SER A 152 8.55 -15.49 3.87
C SER A 152 8.78 -14.38 4.90
N THR A 153 8.90 -13.13 4.42
CA THR A 153 9.14 -11.95 5.26
C THR A 153 8.00 -11.66 6.23
N LEU A 154 6.76 -12.03 5.89
CA LEU A 154 5.59 -11.83 6.75
C LEU A 154 5.52 -12.82 7.93
N SER A 155 6.41 -13.82 7.94
CA SER A 155 6.54 -14.85 8.99
C SER A 155 7.76 -14.63 9.90
N LEU A 156 8.43 -13.47 9.80
CA LEU A 156 9.52 -13.10 10.69
C LEU A 156 8.96 -12.38 11.94
N PRO A 157 9.21 -12.90 13.17
CA PRO A 157 8.67 -12.32 14.41
C PRO A 157 9.04 -10.85 14.63
N ASP A 158 10.29 -10.49 14.30
CA ASP A 158 10.87 -9.16 14.45
C ASP A 158 10.40 -8.14 13.39
N SER A 159 9.50 -8.56 12.49
CA SER A 159 8.95 -7.71 11.43
C SER A 159 9.96 -7.20 10.39
N SER A 160 11.14 -7.82 10.32
CA SER A 160 12.11 -7.57 9.26
C SER A 160 11.55 -7.92 7.87
N PHE A 161 12.04 -7.20 6.85
CA PHE A 161 11.66 -7.45 5.46
C PHE A 161 12.90 -7.66 4.60
N THR A 162 13.06 -8.88 4.08
CA THR A 162 14.29 -9.34 3.41
C THR A 162 14.57 -8.62 2.08
N PHE A 163 13.56 -8.42 1.23
CA PHE A 163 13.74 -7.80 -0.09
C PHE A 163 12.80 -6.61 -0.25
N ALA A 164 13.17 -5.48 0.37
CA ALA A 164 12.56 -4.15 0.26
C ALA A 164 13.55 -3.13 -0.31
N ALA A 165 13.20 -1.85 -0.42
CA ALA A 165 14.18 -0.83 -0.80
C ALA A 165 15.39 -0.84 0.16
N CYS A 166 16.55 -0.35 -0.26
CA CYS A 166 17.75 -0.22 0.58
C CYS A 166 18.34 1.18 0.47
N LEU A 167 19.18 1.54 1.42
CA LEU A 167 20.10 2.66 1.27
C LEU A 167 21.19 2.29 0.25
N GLU A 168 21.35 3.09 -0.79
CA GLU A 168 22.33 2.81 -1.85
C GLU A 168 23.70 3.38 -1.53
N ARG A 169 24.74 2.72 -2.06
CA ARG A 169 26.11 3.26 -2.07
C ARG A 169 26.33 4.02 -3.36
N ASP A 170 27.09 5.11 -3.28
CA ASP A 170 27.54 5.81 -4.49
C ASP A 170 28.59 4.96 -5.21
N VAL A 171 28.16 4.34 -6.29
CA VAL A 171 28.98 3.55 -7.22
C VAL A 171 29.00 4.16 -8.62
N GLY A 172 28.71 5.46 -8.74
CA GLY A 172 28.68 6.18 -10.02
C GLY A 172 27.42 5.96 -10.86
N VAL A 173 26.36 5.38 -10.28
CA VAL A 173 25.04 5.21 -10.91
C VAL A 173 23.97 6.03 -10.17
N GLU A 174 22.90 6.37 -10.88
CA GLU A 174 21.79 7.14 -10.29
C GLU A 174 21.16 6.38 -9.11
N MET A 175 21.21 6.98 -7.92
CA MET A 175 20.67 6.42 -6.69
C MET A 175 19.22 6.86 -6.47
N PHE A 176 18.36 5.89 -6.16
CA PHE A 176 16.98 6.11 -5.78
C PHE A 176 16.87 6.59 -4.32
N LEU A 177 17.60 5.98 -3.38
CA LEU A 177 17.59 6.39 -1.97
C LEU A 177 19.03 6.62 -1.47
N GLN A 178 19.34 7.88 -1.20
CA GLN A 178 20.72 8.36 -0.93
C GLN A 178 21.05 8.49 0.55
N ASP A 179 20.04 8.61 1.40
CA ASP A 179 20.21 8.84 2.84
C ASP A 179 19.11 8.12 3.63
N ASP A 180 19.27 8.03 4.94
CA ASP A 180 18.22 7.49 5.80
C ASP A 180 16.97 8.36 5.70
N ARG A 181 15.85 7.68 5.53
CA ARG A 181 14.50 8.27 5.50
C ARG A 181 14.20 9.19 6.68
N ALA A 182 14.73 8.93 7.87
CA ALA A 182 14.53 9.79 9.03
C ALA A 182 15.21 11.14 8.81
N ASP A 183 16.41 11.12 8.26
CA ASP A 183 17.20 12.31 7.98
C ASP A 183 16.61 13.08 6.80
N ILE A 184 16.22 12.42 5.71
CA ILE A 184 15.50 13.05 4.59
C ILE A 184 14.24 13.77 5.09
N LEU A 185 13.42 13.09 5.90
CA LEU A 185 12.18 13.65 6.44
C LEU A 185 12.44 14.80 7.43
N LYS A 186 13.47 14.70 8.26
CA LYS A 186 13.82 15.69 9.29
C LYS A 186 14.46 16.95 8.69
N ASN A 187 15.31 16.78 7.68
CA ASN A 187 16.02 17.87 7.02
C ASN A 187 15.15 18.58 5.98
N GLY A 188 14.08 17.92 5.51
CA GLY A 188 13.22 18.47 4.47
C GLY A 188 13.77 18.25 3.06
N ASP A 189 14.57 17.21 2.85
CA ASP A 189 15.24 16.92 1.57
C ASP A 189 14.29 16.21 0.58
N PHE A 190 13.06 16.73 0.48
CA PHE A 190 12.00 16.22 -0.38
C PHE A 190 11.10 17.38 -0.87
N PRO A 191 10.42 17.25 -2.01
CA PRO A 191 9.46 18.25 -2.49
C PRO A 191 8.18 18.26 -1.65
N ALA A 192 7.67 19.45 -1.34
CA ALA A 192 6.36 19.60 -0.70
C ALA A 192 5.25 19.33 -1.72
N MET A 193 4.29 18.47 -1.36
CA MET A 193 3.13 18.16 -2.20
C MET A 193 1.92 17.76 -1.35
N PRO A 194 0.69 17.82 -1.89
CA PRO A 194 -0.46 17.24 -1.23
C PRO A 194 -0.33 15.71 -1.07
N LEU A 195 -0.69 15.22 0.12
CA LEU A 195 -0.66 13.81 0.48
C LEU A 195 -1.97 13.37 1.15
N LEU A 196 -2.46 12.18 0.80
CA LEU A 196 -3.59 11.53 1.47
C LEU A 196 -3.12 10.17 2.00
N TYR A 197 -2.98 10.06 3.31
CA TYR A 197 -2.64 8.79 3.95
C TYR A 197 -3.89 8.17 4.58
N GLY A 198 -3.94 6.84 4.52
CA GLY A 198 -4.96 6.03 5.17
C GLY A 198 -4.36 4.86 5.91
N LEU A 199 -5.08 4.40 6.94
CA LEU A 199 -4.86 3.11 7.59
C LEU A 199 -6.19 2.41 7.77
N ALA A 200 -6.22 1.09 7.61
CA ALA A 200 -7.28 0.27 8.19
C ALA A 200 -7.16 0.29 9.73
N LYS A 201 -8.26 0.05 10.44
CA LYS A 201 -8.24 -0.05 11.91
C LYS A 201 -7.42 -1.26 12.37
N ASP A 202 -7.57 -2.39 11.69
CA ASP A 202 -7.05 -3.69 12.09
C ASP A 202 -6.01 -4.19 11.06
N GLU A 203 -5.07 -3.30 10.67
CA GLU A 203 -4.09 -3.53 9.59
C GLU A 203 -3.41 -4.89 9.66
N SER A 204 -3.01 -5.33 10.85
CA SER A 204 -2.23 -6.56 10.98
C SER A 204 -3.07 -7.84 11.01
N MET A 205 -4.36 -7.80 10.66
CA MET A 205 -5.17 -9.01 10.49
C MET A 205 -4.54 -10.01 9.50
N PHE A 206 -3.71 -9.56 8.54
CA PHE A 206 -2.95 -10.46 7.67
C PHE A 206 -1.91 -11.33 8.41
N ARG A 207 -1.58 -11.04 9.67
CA ARG A 207 -0.69 -11.86 10.53
C ARG A 207 -1.42 -12.93 11.34
N LEU A 208 -2.75 -13.01 11.27
CA LEU A 208 -3.50 -14.06 11.97
C LEU A 208 -3.11 -15.49 11.57
N PRO A 209 -2.77 -15.80 10.29
CA PRO A 209 -2.30 -17.15 9.95
C PRO A 209 -1.09 -17.61 10.74
N ASN A 210 -0.20 -16.69 11.16
CA ASN A 210 0.99 -17.02 11.95
C ASN A 210 0.65 -17.58 13.36
N ILE A 211 -0.60 -17.41 13.83
CA ILE A 211 -1.09 -18.07 15.05
C ILE A 211 -1.00 -19.60 14.91
N LEU A 212 -1.24 -20.12 13.69
CA LEU A 212 -1.12 -21.55 13.39
C LEU A 212 0.35 -22.04 13.49
N ASP A 213 1.32 -21.14 13.32
CA ASP A 213 2.76 -21.41 13.49
C ASP A 213 3.22 -21.25 14.95
N GLY A 214 2.27 -21.15 15.89
CA GLY A 214 2.52 -21.11 17.33
C GLY A 214 2.95 -19.74 17.86
N TRP A 215 2.71 -18.64 17.12
CA TRP A 215 3.15 -17.30 17.52
C TRP A 215 2.65 -16.89 18.91
N LEU A 216 1.41 -17.20 19.27
CA LEU A 216 0.88 -16.87 20.61
C LEU A 216 1.70 -17.54 21.74
N SER A 217 2.13 -18.80 21.56
CA SER A 217 3.00 -19.48 22.53
C SER A 217 4.39 -18.84 22.56
N LYS A 218 4.99 -18.63 21.38
CA LYS A 218 6.31 -18.02 21.25
C LYS A 218 6.38 -16.62 21.88
N MET A 219 5.31 -15.83 21.76
CA MET A 219 5.20 -14.51 22.40
C MET A 219 5.12 -14.61 23.93
N ASN A 220 4.52 -15.67 24.49
CA ASN A 220 4.56 -15.90 25.93
C ASN A 220 5.95 -16.37 26.41
N GLU A 221 6.62 -17.20 25.62
CA GLU A 221 7.95 -17.73 25.94
C GLU A 221 9.02 -16.65 25.91
N LYS A 222 9.04 -15.83 24.84
CA LYS A 222 10.05 -14.78 24.65
C LYS A 222 9.52 -13.63 23.79
N PHE A 223 8.80 -12.72 24.44
CA PHE A 223 8.21 -11.55 23.77
C PHE A 223 9.25 -10.64 23.10
N SER A 224 10.48 -10.60 23.61
CA SER A 224 11.56 -9.77 23.06
C SER A 224 11.96 -10.14 21.63
N ASP A 225 11.66 -11.35 21.16
CA ASP A 225 11.88 -11.78 19.77
C ASP A 225 10.87 -11.16 18.79
N PHE A 226 9.77 -10.59 19.30
CA PHE A 226 8.73 -9.92 18.50
C PHE A 226 8.89 -8.40 18.48
N LEU A 227 9.92 -7.87 19.13
CA LEU A 227 10.25 -6.46 19.00
C LEU A 227 10.78 -6.16 17.59
N PRO A 228 10.39 -5.00 17.01
CA PRO A 228 10.87 -4.59 15.70
C PRO A 228 12.40 -4.63 15.57
N ASN A 229 12.91 -5.16 14.45
CA ASN A 229 14.34 -5.39 14.23
C ASN A 229 15.19 -4.10 14.18
N GLU A 230 14.56 -2.96 13.92
CA GLU A 230 15.18 -1.65 13.90
C GLU A 230 15.43 -1.04 15.29
N LEU A 231 14.96 -1.68 16.36
CA LEU A 231 15.24 -1.23 17.71
C LEU A 231 16.63 -1.71 18.14
N GLU A 232 17.54 -0.76 18.34
CA GLU A 232 18.85 -1.02 18.91
C GLU A 232 18.78 -0.96 20.44
N PHE A 233 19.46 -1.91 21.09
CA PHE A 233 19.53 -2.01 22.54
C PHE A 233 20.98 -2.12 22.98
N LYS A 234 21.33 -1.47 24.11
CA LYS A 234 22.70 -1.51 24.64
C LYS A 234 23.10 -2.92 25.08
N ASN A 235 22.14 -3.68 25.56
CA ASN A 235 22.33 -5.05 26.03
C ASN A 235 20.98 -5.81 26.08
N VAL A 236 21.06 -7.10 26.37
CA VAL A 236 19.89 -7.99 26.47
C VAL A 236 18.93 -7.55 27.59
N GLU A 237 19.45 -7.06 28.73
CA GLU A 237 18.62 -6.64 29.86
C GLU A 237 17.72 -5.45 29.49
N GLU A 238 18.25 -4.46 28.76
CA GLU A 238 17.46 -3.34 28.25
C GLU A 238 16.39 -3.82 27.28
N LYS A 239 16.73 -4.74 26.36
CA LYS A 239 15.79 -5.33 25.42
C LYS A 239 14.64 -6.03 26.14
N GLU A 240 14.94 -6.85 27.16
CA GLU A 240 13.92 -7.53 27.95
C GLU A 240 13.05 -6.56 28.77
N ARG A 241 13.63 -5.50 29.33
CA ARG A 241 12.88 -4.47 30.05
C ARG A 241 11.90 -3.75 29.12
N VAL A 242 12.32 -3.40 27.92
CA VAL A 242 11.46 -2.78 26.90
C VAL A 242 10.39 -3.77 26.45
N ALA A 243 10.75 -5.02 26.17
CA ALA A 243 9.82 -6.09 25.81
C ALA A 243 8.72 -6.25 26.86
N ASN A 244 9.08 -6.29 28.14
CA ASN A 244 8.12 -6.39 29.25
C ASN A 244 7.20 -5.17 29.33
N THR A 245 7.73 -3.96 29.06
CA THR A 245 6.92 -2.73 29.04
C THR A 245 5.88 -2.77 27.91
N VAL A 246 6.29 -3.18 26.71
CA VAL A 246 5.41 -3.30 25.54
C VAL A 246 4.38 -4.42 25.76
N ARG A 247 4.81 -5.58 26.24
CA ARG A 247 3.92 -6.70 26.58
C ARG A 247 2.86 -6.28 27.59
N ALA A 248 3.26 -5.57 28.65
CA ALA A 248 2.35 -5.08 29.67
C ALA A 248 1.35 -4.04 29.12
N PHE A 249 1.77 -3.20 28.17
CA PHE A 249 0.90 -2.21 27.54
C PHE A 249 -0.26 -2.87 26.76
N TYR A 250 0.03 -3.86 25.91
CA TYR A 250 -1.00 -4.51 25.08
C TYR A 250 -1.74 -5.63 25.82
N PHE A 251 -1.03 -6.50 26.54
CA PHE A 251 -1.60 -7.73 27.09
C PHE A 251 -1.82 -7.67 28.61
N GLY A 252 -1.21 -6.70 29.30
CA GLY A 252 -1.18 -6.63 30.75
C GLY A 252 -0.61 -7.92 31.36
N ASN A 253 -1.25 -8.41 32.42
CA ASN A 253 -0.88 -9.66 33.09
C ASN A 253 -1.54 -10.90 32.48
N ARG A 254 -2.30 -10.76 31.38
CA ARG A 254 -2.95 -11.90 30.73
C ARG A 254 -1.93 -12.77 29.99
N SER A 255 -2.25 -14.05 29.87
CA SER A 255 -1.55 -14.93 28.93
C SER A 255 -1.96 -14.57 27.51
N ILE A 256 -0.99 -14.57 26.58
CA ILE A 256 -1.25 -14.28 25.16
C ILE A 256 -1.89 -15.53 24.55
N GLY A 257 -3.15 -15.43 24.15
CA GLY A 257 -3.95 -16.56 23.68
C GLY A 257 -5.14 -16.14 22.83
N ILE A 258 -6.08 -17.06 22.59
CA ILE A 258 -7.27 -16.80 21.74
C ILE A 258 -8.08 -15.61 22.27
N SER A 259 -8.19 -15.46 23.59
CA SER A 259 -8.91 -14.36 24.22
C SER A 259 -8.22 -12.99 24.11
N THR A 260 -6.96 -12.95 23.64
CA THR A 260 -6.19 -11.71 23.45
C THR A 260 -5.81 -11.48 21.99
N ILE A 261 -6.55 -12.08 21.04
CA ILE A 261 -6.35 -11.87 19.60
C ILE A 261 -6.55 -10.40 19.20
N PRO A 262 -7.56 -9.66 19.71
CA PRO A 262 -7.67 -8.24 19.41
C PRO A 262 -6.41 -7.45 19.77
N GLU A 263 -5.83 -7.69 20.94
CA GLU A 263 -4.61 -7.01 21.39
C GLU A 263 -3.37 -7.47 20.63
N TYR A 264 -3.35 -8.71 20.13
CA TYR A 264 -2.34 -9.18 19.17
C TYR A 264 -2.41 -8.41 17.84
N VAL A 265 -3.63 -8.12 17.36
CA VAL A 265 -3.83 -7.30 16.17
C VAL A 265 -3.45 -5.85 16.44
N ASP A 266 -3.80 -5.27 17.58
CA ASP A 266 -3.40 -3.90 17.94
C ASP A 266 -1.86 -3.78 17.97
N PHE A 267 -1.18 -4.70 18.66
CA PHE A 267 0.29 -4.73 18.77
C PHE A 267 0.97 -4.71 17.39
N HIS A 268 0.58 -5.62 16.50
CA HIS A 268 1.22 -5.70 15.19
C HIS A 268 0.79 -4.55 14.25
N THR A 269 -0.43 -4.03 14.39
CA THR A 269 -0.90 -2.86 13.65
C THR A 269 -0.05 -1.63 13.97
N ASP A 270 0.25 -1.41 15.25
CA ASP A 270 1.08 -0.30 15.69
C ASP A 270 2.54 -0.44 15.28
N VAL A 271 3.12 -1.64 15.50
CA VAL A 271 4.53 -1.93 15.19
C VAL A 271 4.83 -1.72 13.70
N LEU A 272 3.94 -2.18 12.83
CA LEU A 272 4.16 -2.16 11.38
C LEU A 272 3.71 -0.86 10.72
N PHE A 273 2.61 -0.28 11.19
CA PHE A 273 1.92 0.79 10.46
C PHE A 273 1.64 2.02 11.32
N GLY A 274 0.77 1.90 12.32
CA GLY A 274 0.16 3.03 13.02
C GLY A 274 1.17 4.00 13.63
N TYR A 275 2.03 3.49 14.53
CA TYR A 275 3.03 4.31 15.20
C TYR A 275 4.04 4.92 14.22
N ARG A 276 4.50 4.11 13.26
CA ARG A 276 5.50 4.52 12.27
C ARG A 276 4.97 5.61 11.36
N MET A 277 3.72 5.49 10.91
CA MET A 277 3.05 6.51 10.12
C MET A 277 2.97 7.83 10.88
N MET A 278 2.51 7.82 12.13
CA MET A 278 2.44 9.05 12.92
C MET A 278 3.81 9.69 13.15
N LYS A 279 4.84 8.90 13.40
CA LYS A 279 6.21 9.40 13.59
C LYS A 279 6.79 9.99 12.30
N GLY A 280 6.69 9.29 11.18
CA GLY A 280 7.18 9.76 9.87
C GLY A 280 6.50 11.06 9.44
N LEU A 281 5.18 11.14 9.58
CA LEU A 281 4.41 12.35 9.25
C LEU A 281 4.74 13.53 10.17
N THR A 282 5.08 13.27 11.43
CA THR A 282 5.51 14.32 12.36
C THR A 282 6.86 14.91 11.94
N LEU A 283 7.82 14.07 11.53
CA LEU A 283 9.08 14.54 10.97
C LEU A 283 8.83 15.35 9.69
N ARG A 284 8.00 14.82 8.79
CA ARG A 284 7.67 15.45 7.51
C ARG A 284 7.07 16.85 7.66
N LEU A 285 6.05 17.00 8.52
CA LEU A 285 5.39 18.29 8.78
C LEU A 285 6.26 19.23 9.61
N GLY A 286 7.17 18.70 10.43
CA GLY A 286 8.13 19.51 11.15
C GLY A 286 9.16 20.18 10.24
N ALA A 287 9.47 19.57 9.09
CA ALA A 287 10.45 20.07 8.14
C ALA A 287 9.85 20.97 7.03
N LYS A 288 8.67 20.62 6.50
CA LYS A 288 8.00 21.40 5.43
C LYS A 288 6.49 21.45 5.57
N ASP A 289 5.94 22.65 5.45
CA ASP A 289 4.50 22.88 5.31
C ASP A 289 3.99 22.29 4.00
N GLN A 290 3.03 21.37 4.11
CA GLN A 290 2.33 20.78 2.97
C GLN A 290 0.98 20.21 3.42
N PRO A 291 -0.03 20.17 2.54
CA PRO A 291 -1.33 19.64 2.93
C PRO A 291 -1.29 18.11 3.02
N ILE A 292 -1.40 17.59 4.24
CA ILE A 292 -1.52 16.14 4.50
C ILE A 292 -2.92 15.86 5.03
N TYR A 293 -3.65 14.95 4.39
CA TYR A 293 -4.94 14.45 4.86
C TYR A 293 -4.77 13.05 5.42
N LEU A 294 -5.37 12.79 6.59
CA LEU A 294 -5.30 11.49 7.27
C LEU A 294 -6.70 10.92 7.48
N HIS A 295 -6.87 9.63 7.20
CA HIS A 295 -8.05 8.87 7.58
C HIS A 295 -7.69 7.55 8.24
N GLN A 296 -8.64 7.04 9.01
CA GLN A 296 -8.66 5.66 9.46
C GLN A 296 -9.96 5.03 8.93
N TYR A 297 -9.81 3.93 8.22
CA TYR A 297 -10.91 3.14 7.70
C TYR A 297 -11.28 2.05 8.70
N SER A 298 -12.53 2.07 9.14
CA SER A 298 -13.05 1.13 10.15
C SER A 298 -14.46 0.63 9.79
N PHE A 299 -14.82 0.68 8.51
CA PHE A 299 -16.13 0.23 8.05
C PHE A 299 -16.24 -1.29 8.08
N VAL A 300 -17.17 -1.80 8.87
CA VAL A 300 -17.61 -3.19 8.88
C VAL A 300 -19.11 -3.23 8.61
N ASP A 301 -19.57 -4.29 7.97
CA ASP A 301 -20.98 -4.57 7.72
C ASP A 301 -21.40 -5.93 8.31
N GLU A 302 -22.69 -6.23 8.26
CA GLU A 302 -23.30 -7.50 8.72
C GLU A 302 -22.70 -8.76 8.06
N ASN A 303 -22.00 -8.58 6.95
CA ASN A 303 -21.42 -9.62 6.10
C ASN A 303 -19.89 -9.69 6.23
N THR A 304 -19.32 -8.88 7.12
CA THR A 304 -17.88 -8.85 7.35
C THR A 304 -17.48 -10.07 8.15
N THR A 305 -16.56 -10.86 7.59
CA THR A 305 -16.08 -12.08 8.24
C THR A 305 -15.41 -11.72 9.57
N PRO A 306 -15.77 -12.38 10.68
CA PRO A 306 -15.09 -12.17 11.95
C PRO A 306 -13.59 -12.49 11.85
N ILE A 307 -12.81 -11.81 12.67
CA ILE A 307 -11.40 -12.11 12.92
C ILE A 307 -11.29 -13.58 13.34
N MET A 308 -10.35 -14.31 12.74
CA MET A 308 -10.10 -15.74 12.99
C MET A 308 -10.07 -16.04 14.50
N PHE A 309 -10.81 -17.07 14.92
CA PHE A 309 -10.99 -17.51 16.32
C PHE A 309 -11.75 -16.55 17.25
N THR A 310 -12.40 -15.51 16.72
CA THR A 310 -13.18 -14.54 17.51
C THR A 310 -14.56 -14.31 16.91
N ASN A 311 -15.42 -13.60 17.66
CA ASN A 311 -16.70 -13.08 17.16
C ASN A 311 -16.64 -11.59 16.81
N VAL A 312 -15.44 -11.00 16.78
CA VAL A 312 -15.23 -9.58 16.53
C VAL A 312 -14.94 -9.38 15.05
N THR A 313 -15.63 -8.45 14.42
CA THR A 313 -15.32 -8.00 13.06
C THR A 313 -14.29 -6.88 13.10
N GLY A 314 -13.49 -6.79 12.04
CA GLY A 314 -12.47 -5.77 11.88
C GLY A 314 -12.26 -5.44 10.41
N THR A 315 -11.46 -4.41 10.15
CA THR A 315 -11.09 -4.00 8.79
C THR A 315 -9.66 -4.39 8.50
N ASN A 316 -9.48 -5.29 7.54
CA ASN A 316 -8.19 -5.85 7.19
C ASN A 316 -7.31 -4.87 6.39
N HIS A 317 -6.04 -5.23 6.25
CA HIS A 317 -5.04 -4.51 5.47
C HIS A 317 -5.56 -4.14 4.08
N CYS A 318 -5.38 -2.87 3.69
CA CYS A 318 -5.78 -2.35 2.39
C CYS A 318 -7.27 -2.39 2.05
N GLU A 319 -8.18 -2.66 2.98
CA GLU A 319 -9.62 -2.66 2.67
C GLU A 319 -10.13 -1.31 2.16
N GLN A 320 -9.56 -0.20 2.64
CA GLN A 320 -9.87 1.15 2.17
C GLN A 320 -9.44 1.39 0.71
N TYR A 321 -8.43 0.66 0.25
CA TYR A 321 -8.03 0.62 -1.16
C TYR A 321 -8.86 -0.41 -1.94
N GLY A 322 -9.22 -1.53 -1.30
CA GLY A 322 -10.07 -2.57 -1.89
C GLY A 322 -11.48 -2.06 -2.19
N ILE A 323 -12.05 -1.22 -1.33
CA ILE A 323 -13.43 -0.75 -1.47
C ILE A 323 -13.63 0.19 -2.66
N ILE A 324 -12.59 0.92 -3.10
CA ILE A 324 -12.65 1.74 -4.30
C ILE A 324 -12.60 0.91 -5.59
N SER A 325 -12.14 -0.34 -5.54
CA SER A 325 -12.03 -1.24 -6.69
C SER A 325 -13.37 -1.78 -7.18
N ASP A 326 -13.42 -2.26 -8.42
CA ASP A 326 -14.61 -2.83 -9.07
C ASP A 326 -14.93 -4.24 -8.56
N HIS A 327 -13.90 -4.98 -8.15
CA HIS A 327 -14.01 -6.34 -7.65
C HIS A 327 -13.12 -6.48 -6.42
N ASN A 328 -13.73 -6.76 -5.27
CA ASN A 328 -12.98 -6.99 -4.04
C ASN A 328 -12.63 -8.47 -3.86
N ASN A 329 -11.70 -8.94 -4.69
CA ASN A 329 -11.08 -10.26 -4.49
C ASN A 329 -10.17 -10.29 -3.25
N MET A 330 -9.84 -9.14 -2.63
CA MET A 330 -9.03 -9.10 -1.41
C MET A 330 -9.82 -9.57 -0.19
N THR A 331 -11.14 -9.35 -0.16
CA THR A 331 -12.02 -9.78 0.93
C THR A 331 -12.68 -11.14 0.67
N GLY A 332 -12.43 -11.79 -0.47
CA GLY A 332 -13.11 -13.03 -0.87
C GLY A 332 -14.61 -12.88 -1.17
N ARG A 333 -15.09 -11.65 -1.44
CA ARG A 333 -16.52 -11.37 -1.68
C ARG A 333 -16.81 -11.40 -3.18
N THR A 334 -17.74 -12.24 -3.63
CA THR A 334 -18.08 -12.41 -5.04
C THR A 334 -19.03 -11.32 -5.57
N ASP A 335 -19.07 -11.12 -6.88
CA ASP A 335 -19.87 -10.05 -7.53
C ASP A 335 -21.38 -10.17 -7.31
N ALA A 336 -21.88 -11.39 -7.18
CA ALA A 336 -23.29 -11.64 -6.84
C ALA A 336 -23.64 -11.23 -5.40
N TYR A 337 -22.64 -11.18 -4.51
CA TYR A 337 -22.78 -10.80 -3.11
C TYR A 337 -22.79 -9.28 -2.93
N MET A 338 -22.01 -8.56 -3.74
CA MET A 338 -21.87 -7.09 -3.66
C MET A 338 -23.12 -6.32 -4.09
N MET A 339 -23.97 -6.91 -4.93
CA MET A 339 -25.16 -6.24 -5.50
C MET A 339 -26.29 -6.01 -4.48
N TYR A 340 -26.26 -6.64 -3.30
CA TYR A 340 -27.36 -6.59 -2.31
C TYR A 340 -27.01 -5.87 -1.00
N ILE A 341 -25.80 -5.32 -0.86
CA ILE A 341 -25.32 -4.76 0.42
C ILE A 341 -25.31 -3.23 0.35
N TYR A 342 -26.42 -2.61 0.72
CA TYR A 342 -26.57 -1.14 0.73
C TYR A 342 -25.44 -0.41 1.47
N GLY A 343 -25.00 -0.93 2.61
CA GLY A 343 -23.90 -0.35 3.38
C GLY A 343 -22.58 -0.32 2.60
N TYR A 344 -22.21 -1.44 1.98
CA TYR A 344 -20.99 -1.55 1.18
C TYR A 344 -21.03 -0.65 -0.05
N ILE A 345 -22.15 -0.63 -0.78
CA ILE A 345 -22.32 0.22 -1.97
C ILE A 345 -22.22 1.71 -1.60
N ASN A 346 -22.84 2.12 -0.50
CA ASN A 346 -22.76 3.51 -0.01
C ASN A 346 -21.33 3.88 0.38
N MET A 347 -20.63 2.99 1.10
CA MET A 347 -19.24 3.21 1.48
C MET A 347 -18.32 3.27 0.24
N GLN A 348 -18.50 2.36 -0.71
CA GLN A 348 -17.78 2.39 -1.99
C GLN A 348 -18.03 3.70 -2.75
N TYR A 349 -19.28 4.15 -2.85
CA TYR A 349 -19.61 5.42 -3.49
C TYR A 349 -18.91 6.61 -2.82
N MET A 350 -18.96 6.67 -1.48
CA MET A 350 -18.29 7.71 -0.70
C MET A 350 -16.78 7.69 -0.89
N MET A 351 -16.14 6.52 -0.73
CA MET A 351 -14.69 6.38 -0.87
C MET A 351 -14.23 6.73 -2.29
N ARG A 352 -14.94 6.26 -3.32
CA ARG A 352 -14.67 6.65 -4.71
C ARG A 352 -14.80 8.16 -4.91
N SER A 353 -15.79 8.80 -4.29
CA SER A 353 -15.99 10.25 -4.38
C SER A 353 -14.84 11.02 -3.72
N LEU A 354 -14.40 10.60 -2.53
CA LEU A 354 -13.27 11.19 -1.82
C LEU A 354 -11.96 11.05 -2.61
N TRP A 355 -11.67 9.86 -3.15
CA TRP A 355 -10.47 9.61 -3.95
C TRP A 355 -10.48 10.41 -5.24
N THR A 356 -11.64 10.43 -5.91
CA THR A 356 -11.83 11.24 -7.11
C THR A 356 -11.56 12.71 -6.81
N ASN A 357 -12.17 13.24 -5.75
CA ASN A 357 -12.00 14.64 -5.40
C ASN A 357 -10.54 14.97 -5.07
N TYR A 358 -9.86 14.10 -4.34
CA TYR A 358 -8.44 14.25 -4.04
C TYR A 358 -7.57 14.20 -5.30
N ILE A 359 -7.76 13.20 -6.16
CA ILE A 359 -7.04 13.10 -7.45
C ILE A 359 -7.28 14.35 -8.30
N LEU A 360 -8.50 14.86 -8.35
CA LEU A 360 -8.83 16.01 -9.19
C LEU A 360 -8.39 17.36 -8.62
N THR A 361 -8.36 17.52 -7.29
CA THR A 361 -8.23 18.84 -6.66
C THR A 361 -7.10 18.97 -5.64
N GLY A 362 -6.49 17.86 -5.21
CA GLY A 362 -5.57 17.82 -4.07
C GLY A 362 -6.24 18.05 -2.71
N ARG A 363 -7.57 17.99 -2.64
CA ARG A 363 -8.34 18.12 -1.39
C ARG A 363 -9.21 16.88 -1.21
N ALA A 364 -9.30 16.35 0.01
CA ALA A 364 -10.10 15.16 0.26
C ALA A 364 -11.62 15.41 0.13
N VAL A 365 -12.08 16.63 0.47
CA VAL A 365 -13.49 17.02 0.42
C VAL A 365 -13.65 18.36 -0.29
N SER A 366 -14.68 18.52 -1.12
CA SER A 366 -15.04 19.81 -1.73
C SER A 366 -16.05 20.56 -0.88
N SER A 367 -16.03 21.90 -0.94
CA SER A 367 -16.92 22.78 -0.15
C SER A 367 -18.42 22.58 -0.41
N ASN A 368 -18.78 21.87 -1.49
CA ASN A 368 -20.16 21.67 -1.95
C ASN A 368 -20.63 20.22 -1.81
N THR A 369 -19.91 19.38 -1.05
CA THR A 369 -20.33 17.98 -0.82
C THR A 369 -21.12 17.85 0.48
N ALA A 370 -21.95 16.82 0.56
CA ALA A 370 -22.64 16.42 1.80
C ALA A 370 -21.69 15.79 2.85
N PHE A 371 -20.38 15.77 2.58
CA PHE A 371 -19.36 15.22 3.47
C PHE A 371 -18.88 16.29 4.46
N CYS A 372 -18.45 15.83 5.64
CA CYS A 372 -17.88 16.71 6.66
C CYS A 372 -16.61 17.41 6.15
N ILE A 373 -16.32 18.62 6.66
CA ILE A 373 -15.07 19.31 6.36
C ILE A 373 -13.91 18.43 6.83
N TRP A 374 -12.97 18.15 5.91
CA TRP A 374 -11.76 17.39 6.21
C TRP A 374 -10.54 18.28 6.02
N PRO A 375 -10.07 18.95 7.09
CA PRO A 375 -8.91 19.82 7.00
C PRO A 375 -7.61 19.01 6.91
N PRO A 376 -6.54 19.57 6.32
CA PRO A 376 -5.20 19.03 6.45
C PRO A 376 -4.78 18.93 7.93
N THR A 377 -4.05 17.87 8.28
CA THR A 377 -3.51 17.70 9.63
C THR A 377 -2.32 18.63 9.85
N GLN A 378 -2.25 19.23 11.04
CA GLN A 378 -1.08 19.97 11.51
C GLN A 378 -0.31 19.23 12.61
N ARG A 379 -0.93 18.22 13.24
CA ARG A 379 -0.36 17.49 14.39
C ARG A 379 -0.75 16.00 14.34
N PRO A 380 -0.07 15.17 13.52
CA PRO A 380 -0.46 13.78 13.28
C PRO A 380 -0.71 12.97 14.56
N ILE A 381 0.21 13.02 15.53
CA ILE A 381 0.11 12.28 16.79
C ILE A 381 -1.11 12.71 17.62
N GLU A 382 -1.36 14.02 17.75
CA GLU A 382 -2.49 14.54 18.51
C GLU A 382 -3.81 14.24 17.81
N SER A 383 -3.84 14.42 16.49
CA SER A 383 -4.95 14.07 15.62
C SER A 383 -5.33 12.60 15.82
N PHE A 384 -4.35 11.68 15.79
CA PHE A 384 -4.59 10.23 15.90
C PHE A 384 -4.93 9.77 17.32
N ARG A 385 -4.27 10.32 18.35
CA ARG A 385 -4.61 10.05 19.77
C ARG A 385 -6.05 10.43 20.11
N ARG A 386 -6.61 11.47 19.48
CA ARG A 386 -8.03 11.84 19.66
C ARG A 386 -8.98 10.76 19.16
N CYS A 387 -8.66 10.05 18.07
CA CYS A 387 -9.43 8.87 17.62
C CYS A 387 -9.33 7.72 18.63
N TRP A 388 -8.14 7.47 19.19
CA TRP A 388 -7.94 6.38 20.15
C TRP A 388 -8.62 6.62 21.51
N SER A 389 -8.72 7.89 21.95
CA SER A 389 -9.35 8.26 23.22
C SER A 389 -10.88 8.17 23.25
N ARG A 390 -11.54 7.79 22.15
CA ARG A 390 -13.00 7.60 22.08
C ARG A 390 -13.37 6.14 21.82
N LEU A 391 -13.19 5.31 22.85
CA LEU A 391 -14.04 4.14 23.09
C LEU A 391 -15.25 4.62 23.89
N PHE A 392 -16.45 4.32 23.36
CA PHE A 392 -17.78 4.70 23.86
C PHE A 392 -18.18 6.17 23.64
N GLY A 393 -19.10 6.40 22.70
CA GLY A 393 -19.90 7.64 22.67
C GLY A 393 -20.03 8.30 21.30
N ILE A 394 -21.26 8.30 20.81
CA ILE A 394 -21.80 8.96 19.62
C ILE A 394 -21.31 10.41 19.47
N ASN A 395 -20.84 10.81 18.27
CA ASN A 395 -21.31 11.95 17.45
C ASN A 395 -20.33 12.20 16.28
N PRO A 396 -20.75 12.15 14.99
CA PRO A 396 -19.85 12.40 13.85
C PRO A 396 -19.41 13.86 13.68
N CYS A 397 -19.95 14.78 14.49
CA CYS A 397 -19.85 16.23 14.26
C CYS A 397 -19.24 17.00 15.44
N ALA A 398 -18.19 16.47 16.08
CA ALA A 398 -17.40 17.25 17.03
C ALA A 398 -16.02 17.50 16.44
N GLU A 399 -15.71 18.78 16.18
CA GLU A 399 -14.41 19.33 15.74
C GLU A 399 -13.22 18.37 15.88
N THR A 400 -12.95 17.58 14.82
CA THR A 400 -11.77 16.72 14.75
C THR A 400 -11.02 16.96 13.46
N THR A 401 -9.70 17.12 13.59
CA THR A 401 -8.72 17.22 12.51
C THR A 401 -8.50 15.89 11.77
N ILE A 402 -9.34 14.87 12.04
CA ILE A 402 -9.39 13.57 11.35
C ILE A 402 -10.85 13.31 10.98
N GLY A 403 -11.08 12.99 9.69
CA GLY A 403 -12.34 12.41 9.24
C GLY A 403 -12.38 10.95 9.63
N THR A 404 -13.07 10.60 10.73
CA THR A 404 -13.40 9.21 11.04
C THR A 404 -14.71 8.86 10.34
N ILE A 405 -14.68 7.90 9.41
CA ILE A 405 -15.88 7.46 8.70
C ILE A 405 -16.49 6.28 9.45
N ILE A 406 -17.52 6.55 10.25
CA ILE A 406 -18.30 5.53 10.98
C ILE A 406 -19.71 5.47 10.38
N VAL A 407 -20.12 4.31 9.89
CA VAL A 407 -21.54 4.03 9.56
C VAL A 407 -21.93 2.72 10.25
N GLY A 408 -22.73 2.82 11.32
CA GLY A 408 -23.37 1.67 11.96
C GLY A 408 -24.76 1.44 11.35
N SER A 409 -25.08 0.20 10.96
CA SER A 409 -26.38 -0.17 10.41
C SER A 409 -27.40 -0.43 11.53
N THR A 410 -28.47 0.36 11.61
CA THR A 410 -29.70 -0.02 12.32
C THR A 410 -30.89 -0.06 11.37
N SER A 411 -31.42 -1.28 11.21
CA SER A 411 -32.83 -1.69 10.98
C SER A 411 -33.66 -1.12 9.81
N HIS A 412 -33.99 -2.06 8.90
CA HIS A 412 -35.27 -2.31 8.21
C HIS A 412 -36.01 -1.16 7.52
N MET A 413 -36.03 -1.20 6.18
CA MET A 413 -37.13 -0.67 5.38
C MET A 413 -37.37 -1.55 4.14
N SER A 414 -38.57 -2.11 4.06
CA SER A 414 -39.06 -2.89 2.91
C SER A 414 -39.41 -1.96 1.74
N VAL A 415 -38.91 -2.25 0.53
CA VAL A 415 -39.47 -1.68 -0.71
C VAL A 415 -39.52 -2.76 -1.79
N THR A 416 -40.73 -2.94 -2.32
CA THR A 416 -41.11 -3.81 -3.44
C THR A 416 -40.99 -3.08 -4.78
N SER A 417 -40.66 -3.86 -5.82
CA SER A 417 -41.14 -3.80 -7.22
C SER A 417 -40.12 -3.55 -8.36
N CYS A 418 -40.12 -4.54 -9.26
CA CYS A 418 -40.14 -4.54 -10.73
C CYS A 418 -39.36 -3.51 -11.58
N ALA A 419 -38.48 -4.00 -12.46
CA ALA A 419 -38.76 -4.12 -13.92
C ALA A 419 -37.59 -4.78 -14.70
N LYS A 420 -37.94 -5.52 -15.76
CA LYS A 420 -37.07 -6.26 -16.71
C LYS A 420 -36.62 -5.39 -17.89
N SER A 421 -35.48 -5.71 -18.52
CA SER A 421 -35.25 -5.80 -19.99
C SER A 421 -33.75 -6.02 -20.29
N LYS A 422 -33.27 -7.21 -20.69
CA LYS A 422 -33.00 -7.71 -22.06
C LYS A 422 -32.34 -6.72 -23.03
N TYR A 423 -31.14 -7.05 -23.53
CA TYR A 423 -30.84 -7.37 -24.95
C TYR A 423 -29.38 -7.89 -25.07
N LEU A 424 -29.24 -9.07 -25.67
CA LEU A 424 -28.02 -9.63 -26.26
C LEU A 424 -28.21 -9.59 -27.78
N ASP A 425 -27.16 -9.30 -28.55
CA ASP A 425 -26.72 -10.15 -29.68
C ASP A 425 -25.53 -9.55 -30.48
N ASN A 426 -24.49 -10.38 -30.60
CA ASN A 426 -23.63 -10.74 -31.74
C ASN A 426 -22.98 -9.72 -32.68
N LEU A 427 -21.64 -9.86 -32.87
CA LEU A 427 -20.99 -10.18 -34.16
C LEU A 427 -19.47 -10.47 -34.02
N SER A 428 -18.92 -11.21 -34.98
CA SER A 428 -17.76 -12.13 -34.90
C SER A 428 -16.41 -11.66 -35.48
N PHE A 429 -15.33 -12.23 -34.92
CA PHE A 429 -13.98 -12.56 -35.42
C PHE A 429 -13.50 -12.12 -36.83
N SER A 430 -12.32 -11.48 -36.89
CA SER A 430 -11.09 -12.02 -37.52
C SER A 430 -9.94 -11.00 -37.57
N ALA A 431 -8.77 -11.38 -37.03
CA ALA A 431 -7.39 -10.88 -37.28
C ALA A 431 -6.53 -10.89 -36.00
N LEU A 432 -6.29 -12.07 -35.42
CA LEU A 432 -5.30 -12.26 -34.35
C LEU A 432 -4.67 -13.65 -34.49
N THR A 433 -3.80 -13.80 -35.48
CA THR A 433 -2.87 -14.93 -35.60
C THR A 433 -1.55 -14.40 -36.12
N ARG A 434 -0.68 -14.00 -35.17
CA ARG A 434 0.80 -13.98 -35.21
C ARG A 434 1.30 -13.07 -34.08
N LEU A 435 1.37 -13.61 -32.86
CA LEU A 435 2.24 -13.13 -31.75
C LEU A 435 2.23 -14.12 -30.55
N SER A 436 1.90 -15.39 -30.76
CA SER A 436 1.75 -16.41 -29.69
C SER A 436 2.97 -17.33 -29.52
N SER A 437 4.19 -16.90 -29.88
CA SER A 437 5.37 -17.78 -29.89
C SER A 437 6.48 -17.42 -28.88
N CYS A 438 6.19 -16.61 -27.86
CA CYS A 438 7.05 -16.48 -26.67
C CYS A 438 6.15 -16.36 -25.44
N GLY A 439 6.07 -17.44 -24.66
CA GLY A 439 5.07 -17.66 -23.60
C GLY A 439 5.17 -16.75 -22.37
N MET A 440 4.89 -15.45 -22.53
CA MET A 440 4.75 -14.47 -21.43
C MET A 440 3.52 -13.55 -21.56
N VAL A 441 2.52 -13.90 -22.38
CA VAL A 441 1.28 -13.11 -22.56
C VAL A 441 0.07 -14.03 -22.52
N THR A 442 -0.86 -13.81 -21.59
CA THR A 442 -2.12 -14.59 -21.52
C THR A 442 -3.24 -14.00 -22.38
N SER A 443 -3.22 -12.70 -22.68
CA SER A 443 -4.09 -12.09 -23.71
C SER A 443 -3.66 -10.64 -24.02
N ALA A 444 -3.93 -10.21 -25.25
CA ALA A 444 -3.94 -8.81 -25.65
C ALA A 444 -5.32 -8.52 -26.25
N SER A 445 -6.00 -7.48 -25.78
CA SER A 445 -7.26 -7.02 -26.37
C SER A 445 -7.22 -5.54 -26.65
N ILE A 446 -7.71 -5.17 -27.83
CA ILE A 446 -7.96 -3.78 -28.24
C ILE A 446 -9.48 -3.64 -28.30
N ALA A 447 -10.05 -2.85 -27.40
CA ALA A 447 -11.44 -2.45 -27.51
C ALA A 447 -11.47 -1.03 -28.11
N ARG A 448 -12.06 -0.88 -29.30
CA ARG A 448 -12.42 0.42 -29.87
C ARG A 448 -13.92 0.62 -29.72
N ARG A 449 -14.30 1.63 -28.93
CA ARG A 449 -15.62 2.26 -28.99
C ARG A 449 -15.41 3.76 -28.75
N ASP A 450 -15.96 4.57 -29.64
CA ASP A 450 -16.03 6.04 -29.54
C ASP A 450 -14.69 6.74 -29.27
N ASN A 451 -13.79 6.75 -30.27
CA ASN A 451 -12.53 7.51 -30.29
C ASN A 451 -11.57 7.32 -29.09
N ARG A 452 -11.74 6.26 -28.28
CA ARG A 452 -10.86 5.97 -27.14
C ARG A 452 -10.27 4.56 -27.26
N SER A 453 -8.98 4.47 -27.00
CA SER A 453 -8.21 3.22 -27.01
C SER A 453 -7.81 2.88 -25.58
N THR A 454 -8.29 1.74 -25.07
CA THR A 454 -7.80 1.16 -23.82
C THR A 454 -6.79 0.07 -24.17
N ILE A 455 -5.58 0.16 -23.63
CA ILE A 455 -4.52 -0.85 -23.78
C ILE A 455 -4.32 -1.51 -22.42
N THR A 456 -4.59 -2.81 -22.35
CA THR A 456 -4.42 -3.61 -21.12
C THR A 456 -3.31 -4.64 -21.35
N ILE A 457 -2.28 -4.61 -20.51
CA ILE A 457 -1.23 -5.63 -20.43
C ILE A 457 -1.23 -6.15 -19.00
N SER A 458 -1.53 -7.43 -18.78
CA SER A 458 -1.68 -8.02 -17.44
C SER A 458 -0.53 -8.95 -17.06
N GLY A 459 -0.05 -8.81 -15.82
CA GLY A 459 0.92 -9.67 -15.14
C GLY A 459 0.65 -9.68 -13.62
N LEU A 460 1.14 -10.69 -12.90
CA LEU A 460 0.81 -10.94 -11.48
C LEU A 460 1.62 -10.05 -10.51
N LEU A 461 0.89 -9.44 -9.56
CA LEU A 461 1.28 -8.92 -8.23
C LEU A 461 1.96 -7.54 -8.12
N ALA A 462 1.47 -6.78 -7.11
CA ALA A 462 1.73 -5.38 -6.74
C ALA A 462 1.36 -4.32 -7.79
N THR A 463 0.12 -3.82 -7.73
CA THR A 463 -0.34 -2.74 -8.61
C THR A 463 -0.11 -1.39 -7.92
N ILE A 464 0.80 -0.59 -8.47
CA ILE A 464 0.80 0.86 -8.27
C ILE A 464 -0.08 1.43 -9.38
N VAL A 465 -0.95 2.36 -9.00
CA VAL A 465 -1.89 3.01 -9.89
C VAL A 465 -1.49 4.46 -10.03
N LEU A 466 -1.33 4.92 -11.26
CA LEU A 466 -1.12 6.32 -11.59
C LEU A 466 -2.42 6.86 -12.19
N SER A 467 -2.92 7.97 -11.65
CA SER A 467 -4.08 8.68 -12.20
C SER A 467 -3.65 10.03 -12.77
N VAL A 468 -4.06 10.36 -14.00
CA VAL A 468 -3.69 11.59 -14.72
C VAL A 468 -4.95 12.33 -15.22
N ILE A 469 -5.06 13.65 -14.99
CA ILE A 469 -6.26 14.41 -15.37
C ILE A 469 -6.30 14.70 -16.89
N ILE A 470 -7.49 14.69 -17.49
CA ILE A 470 -7.68 15.06 -18.91
C ILE A 470 -7.73 16.59 -19.07
N ASP A 471 -6.83 17.17 -19.85
CA ASP A 471 -6.92 18.58 -20.26
C ASP A 471 -7.89 18.74 -21.44
N ARG A 472 -9.07 19.32 -21.19
CA ARG A 472 -10.08 19.60 -22.23
C ARG A 472 -9.91 20.97 -22.89
N SER A 473 -8.97 21.79 -22.45
CA SER A 473 -8.78 23.15 -23.00
C SER A 473 -8.22 23.15 -24.44
N GLN A 474 -7.66 22.03 -24.90
CA GLN A 474 -7.13 21.89 -26.26
C GLN A 474 -8.12 21.31 -27.28
N TYR A 475 -9.36 21.04 -26.87
CA TYR A 475 -10.44 20.61 -27.78
C TYR A 475 -11.49 21.71 -27.96
N SER A 476 -11.08 22.84 -28.54
CA SER A 476 -11.99 23.65 -29.36
C SER A 476 -11.84 23.21 -30.80
N VAL A 477 -12.80 22.45 -31.32
CA VAL A 477 -12.95 22.29 -32.77
C VAL A 477 -14.32 22.82 -33.15
N ALA A 478 -14.28 23.73 -34.12
CA ALA A 478 -15.39 24.38 -34.81
C ALA A 478 -16.31 23.39 -35.55
#